data_AF-A0A7X7CBZ4-F1
#
_entry.id   AF-A0A7X7CBZ4-F1
#
_cell.length_a   1.000
_cell.length_b   1.000
_cell.length_c   1.000
_cell.angle_alpha   90.00
_cell.angle_beta   90.00
_cell.angle_gamma   90.00
#
_symmetry.space_group_name_H-M   'P 1'
#
loop_
_entity.id
_entity.type
_entity.pdbx_description
1 polymer ?
#
loop_
_entity_poly.entity_id
_entity_poly.type
_entity_poly.pdbx_seq_one_letter_code
_entity_poly.pdbx_strand_id
1 'polypeptide(L)'
;MNFVDAERAALCDTLLDVGPDAPTLCEGWDAYDLAAHLWVRENRAGRMLLVMIDPRRQEEQMLRAVKQQKSFTDLVSLLREGPKGASPFRIPGMAALANTAELFIHHEDVRRAGENPLPPR
;
A
#
# COMPACT_ATOMS: atom_id res chain seq x y z
N MET A 1 -15.44 13.02 6.51
CA MET A 1 -14.35 12.16 6.01
C MET A 1 -13.18 12.34 6.96
N ASN A 2 -12.62 11.27 7.52
CA ASN A 2 -11.43 11.39 8.38
C ASN A 2 -10.17 11.50 7.50
N PHE A 3 -9.04 11.92 8.07
CA PHE A 3 -7.79 12.11 7.33
C PHE A 3 -7.34 10.83 6.59
N VAL A 4 -7.47 9.66 7.23
CA VAL A 4 -7.06 8.37 6.66
C VAL A 4 -7.82 8.05 5.38
N ASP A 5 -9.14 8.26 5.37
CA ASP A 5 -9.98 7.99 4.19
C ASP A 5 -9.65 8.94 3.03
N ALA A 6 -9.39 10.21 3.35
CA ALA A 6 -9.00 11.21 2.36
C ALA A 6 -7.61 10.90 1.77
N GLU A 7 -6.63 10.57 2.62
CA GLU A 7 -5.28 10.22 2.21
C GLU A 7 -5.26 8.95 1.35
N ARG A 8 -6.06 7.93 1.73
CA ARG A 8 -6.24 6.71 0.94
C ARG A 8 -6.80 7.00 -0.44
N ALA A 9 -7.86 7.81 -0.52
CA ALA A 9 -8.49 8.15 -1.79
C ALA A 9 -7.48 8.84 -2.72
N ALA A 10 -6.77 9.84 -2.20
CA ALA A 10 -5.76 10.60 -2.93
C ALA A 10 -4.58 9.72 -3.37
N LEU A 11 -4.07 8.85 -2.49
CA LEU A 11 -3.05 7.86 -2.86
C LEU A 11 -3.51 6.97 -4.01
N CYS A 12 -4.74 6.46 -3.94
CA CYS A 12 -5.28 5.61 -5.00
C CYS A 12 -5.46 6.37 -6.32
N ASP A 13 -5.82 7.66 -6.27
CA ASP A 13 -5.89 8.49 -7.48
C ASP A 13 -4.48 8.65 -8.09
N THR A 14 -3.49 9.01 -7.29
CA THR A 14 -2.09 9.11 -7.73
C THR A 14 -1.56 7.80 -8.32
N LEU A 15 -1.84 6.65 -7.69
CA LEU A 15 -1.44 5.34 -8.20
C LEU A 15 -2.01 5.06 -9.60
N LEU A 16 -3.29 5.40 -9.83
CA LEU A 16 -3.92 5.24 -11.14
C LEU A 16 -3.32 6.19 -12.19
N ASP A 17 -2.99 7.41 -11.80
CA ASP A 17 -2.40 8.41 -12.70
C ASP A 17 -0.99 8.02 -13.15
N VAL A 18 -0.17 7.47 -12.24
CA VAL A 18 1.23 7.09 -12.57
C VAL A 18 1.34 5.72 -13.23
N GLY A 19 0.40 4.81 -12.97
CA GLY A 19 0.39 3.44 -13.50
C GLY A 19 1.29 2.45 -12.74
N PRO A 20 1.22 1.15 -13.09
CA PRO A 20 1.82 0.07 -12.30
C PRO A 20 3.35 0.06 -12.27
N ASP A 21 4.00 0.50 -13.35
CA ASP A 21 5.45 0.44 -13.52
C ASP A 21 6.16 1.72 -13.06
N ALA A 22 5.41 2.68 -12.51
CA ALA A 22 5.97 3.94 -12.04
C ALA A 22 6.97 3.70 -10.90
N PRO A 23 8.10 4.42 -10.89
CA PRO A 23 9.07 4.31 -9.81
C PRO A 23 8.49 4.82 -8.49
N THR A 24 9.02 4.33 -7.38
CA THR A 24 8.75 4.85 -6.04
C THR A 24 10.07 5.20 -5.36
N LEU A 25 10.01 5.91 -4.22
CA LEU A 25 11.20 6.11 -3.37
C LEU A 25 11.58 4.85 -2.57
N CYS A 26 10.74 3.81 -2.57
CA CYS A 26 11.09 2.49 -2.05
C CYS A 26 11.98 1.78 -3.07
N GLU A 27 13.29 1.68 -2.79
CA GLU A 27 14.26 1.09 -3.71
C GLU A 27 13.84 -0.32 -4.16
N GLY A 28 13.80 -0.52 -5.48
CA GLY A 28 13.42 -1.79 -6.09
C GLY A 28 11.92 -2.05 -6.20
N TRP A 29 11.06 -1.11 -5.78
CA TRP A 29 9.60 -1.24 -5.88
C TRP A 29 9.01 -0.30 -6.93
N ASP A 30 8.18 -0.88 -7.79
CA ASP A 30 7.24 -0.15 -8.62
C ASP A 30 5.96 0.22 -7.83
N ALA A 31 5.11 1.06 -8.41
CA ALA A 31 3.84 1.45 -7.80
C ALA A 31 2.91 0.25 -7.52
N TYR A 32 3.04 -0.84 -8.28
CA TYR A 32 2.26 -2.06 -8.09
C TYR A 32 2.73 -2.87 -6.88
N ASP A 33 4.04 -2.96 -6.65
CA ASP A 33 4.64 -3.55 -5.45
C ASP A 33 4.19 -2.78 -4.21
N LEU A 34 4.22 -1.44 -4.27
CA LEU A 34 3.75 -0.57 -3.20
C LEU A 34 2.24 -0.75 -2.91
N ALA A 35 1.40 -0.79 -3.95
CA ALA A 35 -0.04 -1.05 -3.80
C ALA A 35 -0.31 -2.44 -3.21
N ALA A 36 0.46 -3.45 -3.61
CA ALA A 36 0.34 -4.80 -3.09
C ALA A 36 0.78 -4.86 -1.62
N HIS A 37 1.86 -4.17 -1.24
CA HIS A 37 2.34 -4.09 0.13
C HIS A 37 1.25 -3.51 1.05
N LEU A 38 0.69 -2.36 0.68
CA LEU A 38 -0.37 -1.69 1.46
C LEU A 38 -1.60 -2.60 1.65
N TRP A 39 -2.06 -3.23 0.56
CA TRP A 39 -3.22 -4.13 0.64
C TRP A 39 -2.95 -5.38 1.49
N VAL A 40 -1.77 -5.98 1.34
CA VAL A 40 -1.33 -7.15 2.11
C VAL A 40 -1.27 -6.84 3.59
N ARG A 41 -0.62 -5.73 3.95
CA ARG A 41 -0.49 -5.27 5.33
C ARG A 41 -1.85 -5.18 6.00
N GLU A 42 -2.83 -4.61 5.31
CA GLU A 42 -4.18 -4.40 5.84
C GLU A 42 -5.04 -5.68 5.89
N ASN A 43 -4.92 -6.57 4.90
CA ASN A 43 -5.87 -7.68 4.72
C ASN A 43 -5.28 -9.07 5.03
N ARG A 44 -3.97 -9.16 5.23
CA ARG A 44 -3.25 -10.41 5.53
C ARG A 44 -2.35 -10.30 6.75
N ALA A 45 -2.71 -9.45 7.71
CA ALA A 45 -2.00 -9.34 9.00
C ALA A 45 -1.80 -10.69 9.73
N GLY A 46 -2.69 -11.68 9.53
CA GLY A 46 -2.50 -13.04 10.05
C GLY A 46 -1.29 -13.81 9.50
N ARG A 47 -0.65 -13.33 8.43
CA ARG A 47 0.59 -13.90 7.86
C ARG A 47 1.87 -13.25 8.42
N MET A 48 1.75 -12.26 9.30
CA MET A 48 2.89 -11.59 9.94
C MET A 48 3.80 -12.56 10.72
N LEU A 49 3.24 -13.67 11.23
CA LEU A 49 4.00 -14.71 11.93
C LEU A 49 5.04 -15.41 11.03
N LEU A 50 4.76 -15.55 9.72
CA LEU A 50 5.67 -16.17 8.75
C LEU A 50 6.81 -15.23 8.32
N VAL A 51 6.57 -13.91 8.35
CA VAL A 51 7.55 -12.87 8.00
C VAL A 51 8.72 -12.85 8.99
N MET A 52 8.52 -13.27 10.24
CA MET A 52 9.58 -13.31 11.26
C MET A 52 10.72 -14.33 10.97
N ILE A 53 10.57 -15.21 9.98
CA ILE A 53 11.57 -16.23 9.62
C ILE A 53 12.54 -15.73 8.54
N ASP A 54 12.02 -15.16 7.45
CA ASP A 54 12.80 -14.57 6.35
C ASP A 54 12.00 -13.39 5.74
N PRO A 55 12.14 -12.18 6.30
CA PRO A 55 11.21 -11.08 6.01
C PRO A 55 11.18 -10.69 4.53
N ARG A 56 12.36 -10.59 3.89
CA ARG A 56 12.48 -10.11 2.51
C ARG A 56 11.91 -11.10 1.51
N ARG A 57 12.28 -12.38 1.62
CA ARG A 57 11.77 -13.39 0.68
C ARG A 57 10.26 -13.60 0.82
N GLN A 58 9.75 -13.54 2.05
CA GLN A 58 8.32 -13.68 2.28
C GLN A 58 7.54 -12.49 1.73
N GLU A 59 8.05 -11.27 1.88
CA GLU A 59 7.45 -10.08 1.28
C GLU A 59 7.39 -10.19 -0.24
N GLU A 60 8.51 -10.48 -0.90
CA GLU A 60 8.55 -10.66 -2.36
C GLU A 60 7.55 -11.73 -2.85
N GLN A 61 7.49 -12.88 -2.17
CA GLN A 61 6.54 -13.94 -2.51
C GLN A 61 5.08 -13.50 -2.34
N MET A 62 4.79 -12.73 -1.29
CA MET A 62 3.45 -12.22 -1.03
C MET A 62 3.02 -11.18 -2.07
N LEU A 63 3.91 -10.24 -2.41
CA LEU A 63 3.65 -9.24 -3.46
C LEU A 63 3.42 -9.92 -4.80
N ARG A 64 4.30 -10.86 -5.20
CA ARG A 64 4.14 -11.66 -6.42
C ARG A 64 2.81 -12.41 -6.45
N ALA A 65 2.42 -13.06 -5.35
CA ALA A 65 1.16 -13.79 -5.28
C ALA A 65 -0.06 -12.87 -5.43
N VAL A 66 0.01 -11.62 -4.95
CA VAL A 66 -1.05 -10.61 -5.16
C VAL A 66 -1.09 -10.16 -6.61
N LYS A 67 0.07 -9.79 -7.18
CA LYS A 67 0.19 -9.36 -8.60
C LYS A 67 -0.29 -10.43 -9.58
N GLN A 68 -0.13 -11.72 -9.24
CA GLN A 68 -0.65 -12.84 -10.04
C GLN A 68 -2.18 -13.01 -9.99
N GLN A 69 -2.84 -12.50 -8.95
CA GLN A 69 -4.27 -12.73 -8.69
C GLN A 69 -5.17 -11.53 -8.99
N LYS A 70 -4.59 -10.33 -9.07
CA LYS A 70 -5.33 -9.07 -9.12
C LYS A 70 -4.64 -8.16 -10.09
N SER A 71 -5.35 -7.59 -11.06
CA SER A 71 -4.80 -6.52 -11.89
C SER A 71 -4.45 -5.31 -11.02
N PHE A 72 -3.60 -4.41 -11.52
CA PHE A 72 -3.23 -3.18 -10.80
C PHE A 72 -4.47 -2.34 -10.46
N THR A 73 -5.36 -2.12 -11.43
CA THR A 73 -6.59 -1.33 -11.23
C THR A 73 -7.55 -1.98 -10.23
N ASP A 74 -7.70 -3.31 -10.26
CA ASP A 74 -8.52 -4.04 -9.27
C ASP A 74 -7.91 -3.92 -7.87
N LEU A 75 -6.59 -4.02 -7.76
CA LEU A 75 -5.88 -3.91 -6.50
C LEU A 75 -6.01 -2.50 -5.90
N VAL A 76 -5.85 -1.46 -6.71
CA VAL A 76 -6.04 -0.06 -6.27
C VAL A 76 -7.50 0.17 -5.86
N SER A 77 -8.47 -0.40 -6.58
CA SER A 77 -9.88 -0.33 -6.20
C SER A 77 -10.14 -0.99 -4.84
N LEU A 78 -9.58 -2.18 -4.60
CA LEU A 78 -9.67 -2.86 -3.30
C LEU A 78 -8.94 -2.08 -2.19
N LEU A 79 -7.82 -1.43 -2.50
CA LEU A 79 -7.11 -0.59 -1.56
C LEU A 79 -7.95 0.63 -1.16
N ARG A 80 -8.66 1.25 -2.13
CA ARG A 80 -9.56 2.38 -1.89
C ARG A 80 -10.71 2.03 -0.95
N GLU A 81 -11.23 0.81 -1.04
CA GLU A 81 -12.29 0.31 -0.14
C GLU A 81 -11.81 0.10 1.31
N GLY A 82 -10.49 -0.03 1.53
CA GLY A 82 -9.88 -0.20 2.84
C GLY A 82 -9.98 -1.63 3.42
N PRO A 83 -9.60 -1.81 4.69
CA PRO A 83 -9.52 -3.13 5.32
C PRO A 83 -10.90 -3.80 5.45
N LYS A 84 -11.00 -5.05 4.97
CA LYS A 84 -12.21 -5.88 5.07
C LYS A 84 -12.09 -6.98 6.13
N GLY A 85 -13.23 -7.59 6.50
CA GLY A 85 -13.29 -8.79 7.34
C GLY A 85 -12.75 -8.58 8.75
N ALA A 86 -11.96 -9.56 9.24
CA ALA A 86 -11.38 -9.57 10.58
C ALA A 86 -10.03 -8.83 10.68
N SER A 87 -9.78 -7.84 9.81
CA SER A 87 -8.54 -7.07 9.82
C SER A 87 -8.35 -6.35 11.17
N PRO A 88 -7.17 -6.46 11.83
CA PRO A 88 -6.83 -5.72 13.03
C PRO A 88 -6.93 -4.19 12.85
N PHE A 89 -6.79 -3.70 11.61
CA PHE A 89 -6.94 -2.29 11.26
C PHE A 89 -8.39 -1.78 11.32
N ARG A 90 -9.35 -2.65 11.64
CA ARG A 90 -10.73 -2.27 11.94
C ARG A 90 -10.98 -2.10 13.45
N ILE A 91 -9.99 -2.42 14.29
CA ILE A 91 -10.08 -2.28 15.76
C ILE A 91 -9.78 -0.82 16.15
N PRO A 92 -10.71 -0.10 16.82
CA PRO A 92 -10.47 1.27 17.28
C PRO A 92 -9.21 1.39 18.15
N GLY A 93 -8.37 2.39 17.88
CA GLY A 93 -7.16 2.69 18.68
C GLY A 93 -5.85 2.08 18.15
N MET A 94 -5.88 0.88 17.56
CA MET A 94 -4.67 0.24 16.99
C MET A 94 -4.39 0.68 15.55
N ALA A 95 -5.45 1.07 14.83
CA ALA A 95 -5.41 1.32 13.40
C ALA A 95 -5.02 2.76 13.00
N ALA A 96 -5.38 3.76 13.83
CA ALA A 96 -5.45 5.14 13.36
C ALA A 96 -4.06 5.74 13.07
N LEU A 97 -3.12 5.69 14.02
CA LEU A 97 -1.81 6.31 13.83
C LEU A 97 -0.94 5.53 12.84
N ALA A 98 -0.92 4.20 12.95
CA ALA A 98 -0.10 3.36 12.09
C ALA A 98 -0.58 3.39 10.63
N ASN A 99 -1.89 3.38 10.34
CA ASN A 99 -2.35 3.51 8.96
C ASN A 99 -2.21 4.92 8.39
N THR A 100 -2.36 5.95 9.23
CA THR A 100 -2.17 7.33 8.80
C THR A 100 -0.74 7.54 8.29
N ALA A 101 0.25 7.11 9.08
CA ALA A 101 1.65 7.28 8.72
C ALA A 101 2.00 6.52 7.42
N GLU A 102 1.55 5.28 7.30
CA GLU A 102 1.90 4.41 6.15
C GLU A 102 1.30 4.89 4.84
N LEU A 103 0.00 5.24 4.84
CA LEU A 103 -0.64 5.77 3.65
C LEU A 103 -0.01 7.09 3.23
N PHE A 104 0.30 7.97 4.19
CA PHE A 104 0.94 9.25 3.89
C PHE A 104 2.37 9.07 3.36
N ILE A 105 3.21 8.29 4.04
CA ILE A 105 4.60 8.03 3.64
C ILE A 105 4.63 7.43 2.25
N HIS A 106 3.86 6.38 2.01
CA HIS A 106 3.87 5.71 0.71
C HIS A 106 3.18 6.52 -0.39
N HIS A 107 2.28 7.43 -0.05
CA HIS A 107 1.81 8.43 -1.02
C HIS A 107 2.91 9.42 -1.40
N GLU A 108 3.71 9.88 -0.44
CA GLU A 108 4.89 10.71 -0.72
C GLU A 108 5.94 9.93 -1.54
N ASP A 109 6.11 8.62 -1.31
CA ASP A 109 7.03 7.78 -2.09
C ASP A 109 6.65 7.72 -3.57
N VAL A 110 5.36 7.75 -3.90
CA VAL A 110 4.89 7.81 -5.30
C VAL A 110 4.99 9.23 -5.85
N ARG A 111 4.49 10.24 -5.11
CA ARG A 111 4.43 11.65 -5.57
C ARG A 111 5.81 12.24 -5.86
N ARG A 112 6.84 11.75 -5.18
CA ARG A 112 8.19 12.31 -5.20
C ARG A 112 9.19 11.47 -5.97
N ALA A 113 8.75 10.39 -6.60
CA ALA A 113 9.59 9.56 -7.45
C ALA A 113 9.49 9.99 -8.93
N GLY A 114 10.36 9.42 -9.75
CA GLY A 114 10.36 9.63 -11.20
C GLY A 114 10.94 10.97 -11.65
N GLU A 115 10.60 11.35 -12.88
CA GLU A 115 11.21 12.49 -13.58
C GLU A 115 10.67 13.85 -13.15
N ASN A 116 9.47 13.90 -12.57
CA ASN A 116 8.77 15.13 -12.15
C ASN A 116 8.34 15.07 -10.68
N PRO A 117 9.28 15.05 -9.73
CA PRO A 117 8.96 14.91 -8.31
C PRO A 117 8.23 16.14 -7.76
N LEU A 118 7.15 15.90 -7.01
CA LEU A 118 6.42 16.95 -6.31
C LEU A 118 7.13 17.37 -5.01
N PRO A 119 6.91 18.60 -4.50
CA PRO A 119 7.42 18.98 -3.18
C PRO A 119 6.70 18.20 -2.06
N PRO A 120 7.37 18.03 -0.89
CA PRO A 120 6.75 17.40 0.27
C PRO A 120 5.52 18.17 0.76
N ARG A 121 4.51 17.44 1.22
CA ARG A 121 3.31 18.00 1.87
C ARG A 121 3.50 18.25 3.37
#